data_AF-A0A2D8GDP3-F1
#
_entry.id   AF-A0A2D8GDP3-F1
#
_cell.length_a   1.000
_cell.length_b   1.000
_cell.length_c   1.000
_cell.angle_alpha   90.00
_cell.angle_beta   90.00
_cell.angle_gamma   90.00
#
_symmetry.space_group_name_H-M   'P 1'
#
loop_
_entity.id
_entity.type
_entity.pdbx_description
1 polymer ?
#
loop_
_entity_poly.entity_id
_entity_poly.type
_entity_poly.pdbx_seq_one_letter_code
_entity_poly.pdbx_strand_id
1 'polypeptide(L)' 'MPNTDCIPIQIITEKMKDLENYRNKTMIVYCRSGNRSETATKILNENGFKAFNMIGGINGWEGEVVHN' A
#
# COMPACT_ATOMS: atom_id res chain seq x y z
N MET A 1 3.20 -9.25 -4.87
CA MET A 1 4.36 -9.67 -4.05
C MET A 1 3.89 -10.72 -3.05
N PRO A 2 4.72 -11.72 -2.72
CA PRO A 2 4.41 -12.65 -1.64
C PRO A 2 4.31 -11.92 -0.30
N ASN A 3 3.45 -12.42 0.61
CA ASN A 3 3.27 -11.90 1.97
C ASN A 3 2.91 -10.40 2.06
N THR A 4 2.01 -9.92 1.20
CA THR A 4 1.54 -8.53 1.21
C THR A 4 0.05 -8.45 1.53
N ASP A 5 -0.33 -7.48 2.36
CA ASP A 5 -1.73 -7.19 2.70
C ASP A 5 -2.47 -6.55 1.53
N CYS A 6 -3.51 -7.23 1.04
CA CYS A 6 -4.42 -6.70 0.00
C CYS A 6 -5.58 -5.95 0.65
N ILE A 7 -5.41 -4.64 0.85
CA ILE A 7 -6.44 -3.78 1.44
C ILE A 7 -7.12 -2.93 0.36
N PRO A 8 -8.43 -3.08 0.14
CA PRO A 8 -9.19 -2.18 -0.73
C PRO A 8 -9.16 -0.74 -0.20
N ILE A 9 -8.97 0.22 -1.10
CA ILE A 9 -8.87 1.64 -0.73
C ILE A 9 -10.12 2.16 0.01
N GLN A 10 -11.29 1.61 -0.32
CA GLN A 10 -12.57 2.02 0.26
C GLN A 10 -12.65 1.75 1.76
N ILE A 11 -11.95 0.73 2.25
CA ILE A 11 -11.97 0.33 3.67
C ILE A 11 -10.66 0.67 4.40
N ILE A 12 -9.75 1.41 3.75
CA ILE A 12 -8.42 1.68 4.31
C ILE A 12 -8.50 2.43 5.65
N THR A 13 -9.50 3.31 5.79
CA THR A 13 -9.78 4.07 7.01
C THR A 13 -10.25 3.18 8.15
N GLU A 14 -11.04 2.15 7.87
CA GLU A 14 -11.48 1.16 8.86
C GLU A 14 -10.30 0.28 9.33
N LYS A 15 -9.37 0.01 8.41
CA LYS A 15 -8.16 -0.79 8.66
C LYS A 15 -7.04 -0.03 9.36
N MET A 16 -7.19 1.27 9.66
CA MET A 16 -6.13 2.05 10.30
C MET A 16 -5.68 1.46 11.64
N LYS A 17 -6.60 0.92 12.43
CA LYS A 17 -6.27 0.26 13.71
C LYS A 17 -5.38 -0.97 13.50
N ASP A 18 -5.64 -1.77 12.47
CA ASP A 18 -4.83 -2.94 12.13
C ASP A 18 -3.43 -2.50 11.65
N LEU A 19 -3.35 -1.32 11.02
CA LEU A 19 -2.12 -0.74 10.50
C LEU A 19 -1.23 -0.08 11.56
N GLU A 20 -1.72 0.19 12.77
CA GLU A 20 -0.96 0.83 13.85
C GLU A 20 0.35 0.11 14.19
N ASN A 21 0.39 -1.22 14.03
CA ASN A 21 1.62 -2.02 14.20
C ASN A 21 2.74 -1.64 13.23
N TYR A 22 2.41 -0.93 12.15
CA TYR A 22 3.34 -0.45 11.13
C TYR A 22 3.62 1.05 11.25
N ARG A 23 3.14 1.74 12.28
CA ARG A 23 3.29 3.21 12.43
C ARG A 23 4.73 3.70 12.34
N ASN A 24 5.68 2.94 12.89
CA ASN A 24 7.11 3.27 12.87
C ASN A 24 7.87 2.65 11.69
N LYS A 25 7.18 1.95 10.79
CA LYS A 25 7.76 1.28 9.64
C LYS A 25 7.48 2.09 8.37
N THR A 26 8.36 1.92 7.39
CA THR A 26 8.12 2.46 6.06
C THR A 26 7.20 1.52 5.30
N MET A 27 6.05 2.02 4.86
CA MET A 27 5.06 1.27 4.08
C MET A 27 5.25 1.55 2.60
N ILE A 28 5.40 0.50 1.80
CA ILE A 28 5.36 0.61 0.34
C ILE A 28 3.97 0.18 -0.12
N VAL A 29 3.27 1.09 -0.80
CA VAL A 29 1.90 0.87 -1.26
C VAL A 29 1.93 0.74 -2.77
N TYR A 30 1.36 -0.33 -3.31
CA TYR A 30 1.26 -0.55 -4.74
C TYR A 30 -0.15 -0.97 -5.14
N CYS A 31 -0.48 -0.72 -6.40
CA CYS A 31 -1.66 -1.28 -7.06
C CYS A 31 -1.24 -1.83 -8.43
N ARG A 32 -2.17 -1.93 -9.40
CA ARG A 32 -1.83 -2.40 -10.75
C ARG A 32 -0.83 -1.48 -11.47
N SER A 33 -1.11 -0.18 -11.53
CA SER A 33 -0.36 0.80 -12.34
C SER A 33 0.20 1.99 -11.55
N GLY A 34 -0.13 2.13 -10.26
CA GLY A 34 0.31 3.24 -9.39
C GLY A 34 -0.79 4.24 -9.00
N ASN A 35 -1.87 4.38 -9.78
CA ASN A 35 -2.87 5.44 -9.55
C ASN A 35 -3.68 5.28 -8.25
N ARG A 36 -4.15 4.06 -7.95
CA ARG A 36 -4.94 3.80 -6.73
C ARG A 36 -4.08 3.83 -5.47
N SER A 37 -2.85 3.32 -5.59
CA SER A 37 -1.89 3.33 -4.50
C SER A 37 -1.41 4.74 -4.17
N GLU A 38 -1.42 5.67 -5.12
CA GLU A 38 -1.18 7.09 -4.85
C GLU A 38 -2.22 7.66 -3.87
N THR A 39 -3.51 7.47 -4.16
CA THR A 39 -4.59 7.92 -3.25
C THR A 39 -4.48 7.25 -1.88
N ALA A 40 -4.24 5.94 -1.84
CA ALA A 40 -4.05 5.21 -0.58
C ALA A 40 -2.84 5.72 0.23
N THR A 41 -1.73 6.01 -0.45
CA THR A 41 -0.52 6.58 0.17
C THR A 41 -0.81 7.93 0.79
N LYS A 42 -1.56 8.79 0.10
CA LYS A 42 -1.95 10.10 0.62
C LYS A 42 -2.77 9.96 1.91
N ILE A 43 -3.79 9.09 1.91
CA ILE A 43 -4.64 8.84 3.09
C ILE A 43 -3.78 8.33 4.26
N LEU A 44 -2.86 7.39 4.02
CA LEU A 44 -1.97 6.88 5.07
C LEU A 44 -1.06 7.98 5.65
N ASN A 45 -0.46 8.81 4.79
CA ASN A 45 0.39 9.92 5.22
C ASN A 45 -0.39 10.98 6.01
N GLU A 46 -1.62 11.30 5.60
CA GLU A 46 -2.52 12.22 6.34
C GLU A 46 -2.86 11.68 7.74
N ASN A 47 -2.85 10.36 7.94
CA ASN A 47 -3.06 9.70 9.23
C ASN A 47 -1.74 9.44 10.00
N GLY A 48 -0.64 10.04 9.54
CA GLY A 48 0.67 10.01 10.21
C GLY A 48 1.46 8.73 10.04
N PHE A 49 1.12 7.89 9.04
CA PHE A 49 1.97 6.77 8.64
C PHE A 49 3.06 7.24 7.69
N LYS A 50 4.16 6.49 7.59
CA LYS A 50 5.23 6.75 6.61
C LYS A 50 5.03 5.86 5.37
N ALA A 51 4.20 6.31 4.44
CA ALA A 51 3.84 5.56 3.24
C ALA A 51 4.44 6.16 1.95
N PHE A 52 4.88 5.29 1.05
CA PHE A 52 5.38 5.65 -0.28
C PHE A 52 4.66 4.86 -1.37
N ASN A 53 4.32 5.55 -2.45
CA ASN A 53 3.70 4.95 -3.62
C ASN A 53 4.78 4.30 -4.51
N MET A 54 4.55 3.07 -4.92
CA MET A 54 5.37 2.40 -5.93
C MET A 54 4.97 2.88 -7.33
N ILE A 55 5.83 3.68 -7.96
CA ILE A 55 5.62 4.17 -9.33
C ILE A 55 5.60 2.98 -10.30
N GLY A 56 4.64 2.98 -11.24
CA GLY A 56 4.40 1.86 -12.16
C GLY A 56 3.58 0.71 -11.56
N GLY A 57 3.34 0.73 -10.24
CA GLY A 57 2.64 -0.35 -9.54
C GLY A 57 3.30 -1.71 -9.73
N ILE A 58 2.52 -2.79 -9.59
CA ILE A 58 3.01 -4.15 -9.82
C ILE A 58 3.40 -4.40 -11.27
N ASN A 59 2.88 -3.62 -12.24
CA ASN A 59 3.29 -3.74 -13.64
C ASN A 59 4.76 -3.34 -13.86
N GLY A 60 5.30 -2.46 -13.02
CA GLY A 60 6.71 -2.07 -13.04
C GLY A 60 7.60 -2.93 -12.14
N TRP A 61 7.05 -3.98 -11.52
CA TRP A 61 7.78 -4.85 -10.62
C TRP A 61 8.34 -6.07 -11.37
N GLU A 62 9.66 -6.24 -11.33
CA GLU A 62 10.36 -7.33 -12.02
C GLU A 62 10.70 -8.52 -11.11
N GLY A 63 10.42 -8.42 -9.81
CA GLY A 63 10.67 -9.49 -8.85
C GLY A 63 9.53 -10.51 -8.76
N GLU A 64 9.57 -11.36 -7.74
CA GLU A 64 8.54 -12.38 -7.53
C GLU A 64 7.14 -11.78 -7.35
N VAL A 65 6.21 -12.32 -8.11
CA VAL A 65 4.78 -12.03 -8.02
C VAL A 65 4.04 -13.31 -7.67
N VAL A 66 3.13 -13.22 -6.70
CA VAL A 66 2.17 -14.30 -6.46
C VAL A 66 1.08 -14.16 -7.52
N HIS A 67 0.92 -15.17 -8.36
CA HIS A 67 -0.28 -15.34 -9.16
C HIS A 67 -1.26 -16.17 -8.34
N ASN A 68 -2.44 -15.60 -8.09
CA ASN A 68 -3.60 -16.34 -7.59
C ASN A 68 -4.34 -16.98 -8.76
#